data_AF-A0A3C0V3V3-F1
#
_entry.id   AF-A0A3C0V3V3-F1
#
_cell.length_a   1.000
_cell.length_b   1.000
_cell.length_c   1.000
_cell.angle_alpha   90.00
_cell.angle_beta   90.00
_cell.angle_gamma   90.00
#
_symmetry.space_group_name_H-M   'P 1'
#
loop_
_entity.id
_entity.type
_entity.pdbx_description
1 polymer ?
#
loop_
_entity_poly.entity_id
_entity_poly.type
_entity_poly.pdbx_seq_one_letter_code
_entity_poly.pdbx_strand_id
1 'polypeptide(L)'
;MKDNDGINKGLSVIYIYVASAIVVWTIVLGASLIWDMHSTKKTTEELAKKEARVHFNKDQAFRFWGSKHGGVYVPATKDTPPNPNLSHVPERDIKTPSGRQLTLMNPAYMIRQMMNEFSELYGVKGRITSFKPLYPPNAPDEWEKNALTAFEKGVKEVFEFT
;
A
#
# COMPACT_ATOMS: atom_id res chain seq x y z
N MET A 1 -39.80 -57.26 -33.25
CA MET A 1 -38.33 -57.16 -33.12
C MET A 1 -37.71 -55.98 -33.90
N LYS A 2 -38.46 -55.20 -34.70
CA LYS A 2 -37.94 -54.02 -35.44
C LYS A 2 -38.08 -52.67 -34.70
N ASP A 3 -38.88 -52.58 -33.65
CA ASP A 3 -39.12 -51.30 -32.93
C ASP A 3 -37.98 -50.90 -31.97
N ASN A 4 -37.11 -51.83 -31.58
CA ASN A 4 -36.05 -51.57 -30.60
C ASN A 4 -34.89 -50.74 -31.19
N ASP A 5 -34.64 -50.86 -32.51
CA ASP A 5 -33.56 -50.15 -33.20
C ASP A 5 -33.85 -48.66 -33.38
N GLY A 6 -35.12 -48.28 -33.59
CA GLY A 6 -35.55 -46.88 -33.68
C GLY A 6 -35.44 -46.17 -32.34
N ILE A 7 -35.83 -46.85 -31.25
CA ILE A 7 -35.73 -46.35 -29.88
C ILE A 7 -34.25 -46.17 -29.48
N ASN A 8 -33.38 -47.14 -29.78
CA ASN A 8 -31.95 -47.05 -29.48
C ASN A 8 -31.23 -45.93 -30.26
N LYS A 9 -31.60 -45.67 -31.51
CA LYS A 9 -31.09 -44.52 -32.28
C LYS A 9 -31.57 -43.18 -31.73
N GLY A 10 -32.83 -43.08 -31.28
CA GLY A 10 -33.34 -41.87 -30.65
C GLY A 10 -32.62 -41.56 -29.33
N LEU A 11 -32.38 -42.58 -28.51
CA LEU A 11 -31.64 -42.47 -27.26
C LEU A 11 -30.18 -42.04 -27.49
N SER A 12 -29.47 -42.62 -28.47
CA SER A 12 -28.07 -42.25 -28.76
C SER A 12 -27.91 -40.79 -29.20
N VAL A 13 -28.84 -40.28 -29.99
CA VAL A 13 -28.88 -38.88 -30.42
C VAL A 13 -29.11 -37.94 -29.22
N ILE A 14 -30.01 -38.29 -28.32
CA ILE A 14 -30.24 -37.53 -27.07
C ILE A 14 -28.97 -37.48 -26.22
N TYR A 15 -28.28 -38.61 -26.03
CA TYR A 15 -27.03 -38.65 -25.27
C TYR A 15 -25.95 -37.76 -25.88
N ILE A 16 -25.83 -37.69 -27.21
CA ILE A 16 -24.87 -36.81 -27.90
C ILE A 16 -25.22 -35.34 -27.65
N TYR A 17 -26.49 -34.95 -27.72
CA TYR A 17 -26.90 -33.57 -27.42
C TYR A 17 -26.65 -33.20 -25.96
N VAL A 18 -26.98 -34.08 -25.02
CA VAL A 18 -26.73 -33.85 -23.58
C VAL A 18 -25.23 -33.74 -23.32
N ALA A 19 -24.41 -34.63 -23.87
CA ALA A 19 -22.95 -34.57 -23.75
C ALA A 19 -22.39 -33.27 -24.34
N SER A 20 -22.86 -32.87 -25.53
CA SER A 20 -22.46 -31.61 -26.17
C SER A 20 -22.84 -30.40 -25.33
N ALA A 21 -24.05 -30.39 -24.77
CA ALA A 21 -24.52 -29.33 -23.89
C ALA A 21 -23.67 -29.23 -22.61
N ILE A 22 -23.32 -30.36 -22.00
CA ILE A 22 -22.42 -30.41 -20.82
C ILE A 22 -21.04 -29.88 -21.17
N VAL A 23 -20.46 -30.27 -22.31
CA VAL A 23 -19.15 -29.78 -22.77
C VAL A 23 -19.19 -28.28 -23.00
N VAL A 24 -20.17 -27.77 -23.74
CA VAL A 24 -20.34 -26.33 -24.00
C VAL A 24 -20.52 -25.58 -22.69
N TRP A 25 -21.38 -26.06 -21.80
CA TRP A 25 -21.60 -25.47 -20.49
C TRP A 25 -20.32 -25.41 -19.65
N THR A 26 -19.54 -26.50 -19.66
CA THR A 26 -18.26 -26.57 -18.94
C THR A 26 -17.25 -25.58 -19.51
N ILE A 27 -17.19 -25.44 -20.83
CA ILE A 27 -16.33 -24.44 -21.50
C ILE A 27 -16.77 -23.02 -21.12
N VAL A 28 -18.07 -22.73 -21.12
CA VAL A 28 -18.60 -21.41 -20.74
C VAL A 28 -18.28 -21.08 -19.28
N LEU A 29 -18.49 -22.02 -18.36
CA LEU A 29 -18.12 -21.84 -16.95
C LEU A 29 -16.61 -21.67 -16.76
N GLY A 30 -15.78 -22.46 -17.47
CA GLY A 30 -14.33 -22.35 -17.43
C GLY A 30 -13.83 -21.01 -17.94
N ALA A 31 -14.35 -20.53 -19.07
CA ALA A 31 -14.03 -19.21 -19.62
C ALA A 31 -14.46 -18.08 -18.68
N SER A 32 -15.66 -18.19 -18.09
CA SER A 32 -16.18 -17.25 -17.10
C SER A 32 -15.27 -17.17 -15.87
N LEU A 33 -14.84 -18.32 -15.34
CA LEU A 33 -13.95 -18.38 -14.19
C LEU A 33 -12.59 -17.75 -14.48
N ILE A 34 -11.97 -18.06 -15.63
CA ILE A 34 -10.68 -17.47 -16.03
C ILE A 34 -10.81 -15.95 -16.16
N TRP A 35 -11.89 -15.48 -16.78
CA TRP A 35 -12.16 -14.05 -16.91
C TRP A 35 -12.32 -13.38 -15.54
N ASP A 36 -13.07 -13.99 -14.64
CA ASP A 36 -13.30 -13.47 -13.30
C ASP A 36 -12.00 -13.42 -12.46
N MET A 37 -11.16 -14.45 -12.54
CA MET A 37 -9.85 -14.46 -11.88
C MET A 37 -8.95 -13.32 -12.38
N HIS A 38 -8.89 -13.09 -13.70
CA HIS A 38 -8.11 -12.00 -14.28
C HIS A 38 -8.67 -10.62 -13.90
N SER A 39 -10.01 -10.47 -13.94
CA SER A 39 -10.69 -9.22 -13.58
C SER A 39 -10.49 -8.89 -12.10
N THR A 40 -10.63 -9.89 -11.23
CA THR A 40 -10.42 -9.76 -9.79
C THR A 40 -8.99 -9.35 -9.49
N LYS A 41 -7.99 -10.04 -10.08
CA LYS A 41 -6.58 -9.67 -9.88
C LYS A 41 -6.30 -8.22 -10.26
N LYS A 42 -6.74 -7.79 -11.46
CA LYS A 42 -6.55 -6.40 -11.92
C LYS A 42 -7.25 -5.40 -11.00
N THR A 43 -8.45 -5.72 -10.54
CA THR A 43 -9.20 -4.86 -9.63
C THR A 43 -8.50 -4.73 -8.28
N THR A 44 -7.97 -5.84 -7.74
CA THR A 44 -7.19 -5.84 -6.50
C THR A 44 -5.91 -5.01 -6.63
N GLU A 45 -5.16 -5.14 -7.73
CA GLU A 45 -3.96 -4.33 -7.99
C GLU A 45 -4.29 -2.83 -8.06
N GLU A 46 -5.34 -2.44 -8.79
CA GLU A 46 -5.75 -1.04 -8.88
C GLU A 46 -6.24 -0.47 -7.55
N LEU A 47 -6.95 -1.29 -6.76
CA LEU A 47 -7.37 -0.90 -5.41
C LEU A 47 -6.16 -0.69 -4.51
N ALA A 48 -5.16 -1.58 -4.55
CA ALA A 48 -3.92 -1.45 -3.79
C ALA A 48 -3.14 -0.18 -4.17
N LYS A 49 -3.03 0.14 -5.46
CA LYS A 49 -2.41 1.41 -5.92
C LYS A 49 -3.16 2.63 -5.40
N LYS A 50 -4.50 2.60 -5.47
CA LYS A 50 -5.34 3.69 -4.99
C LYS A 50 -5.16 3.90 -3.49
N GLU A 51 -5.17 2.82 -2.73
CA GLU A 51 -4.95 2.85 -1.27
C GLU A 51 -3.57 3.44 -0.94
N ALA A 52 -2.51 2.98 -1.61
CA ALA A 52 -1.15 3.52 -1.44
C ALA A 52 -1.09 5.05 -1.69
N ARG A 53 -1.73 5.53 -2.76
CA ARG A 53 -1.82 6.96 -3.08
C ARG A 53 -2.60 7.75 -2.04
N VAL A 54 -3.69 7.18 -1.50
CA VAL A 54 -4.49 7.83 -0.44
C VAL A 54 -3.66 8.01 0.82
N HIS A 55 -2.95 6.97 1.28
CA HIS A 55 -2.06 7.07 2.45
C HIS A 55 -0.92 8.06 2.21
N PHE A 56 -0.28 8.00 1.04
CA PHE A 56 0.77 8.96 0.67
C PHE A 56 0.28 10.41 0.70
N ASN A 57 -0.90 10.69 0.15
CA ASN A 57 -1.47 12.04 0.15
C ASN A 57 -1.83 12.51 1.57
N LYS A 58 -2.32 11.61 2.43
CA LYS A 58 -2.59 11.90 3.84
C LYS A 58 -1.30 12.24 4.59
N ASP A 59 -0.24 11.45 4.39
CA ASP A 59 1.07 11.69 4.99
C ASP A 59 1.69 13.02 4.53
N GLN A 60 1.56 13.34 3.24
CA GLN A 60 1.95 14.65 2.71
C GLN A 60 1.18 15.78 3.37
N ALA A 61 -0.15 15.69 3.44
CA ALA A 61 -0.99 16.71 4.04
C ALA A 61 -0.63 16.95 5.51
N PHE A 62 -0.40 15.86 6.27
CA PHE A 62 0.01 15.94 7.67
C PHE A 62 1.39 16.61 7.82
N ARG A 63 2.36 16.22 6.99
CA ARG A 63 3.69 16.84 6.99
C ARG A 63 3.63 18.32 6.62
N PHE A 64 2.85 18.69 5.60
CA PHE A 64 2.68 20.10 5.21
C PHE A 64 2.00 20.92 6.31
N TRP A 65 0.99 20.37 6.96
CA TRP A 65 0.36 21.00 8.11
C TRP A 65 1.39 21.27 9.21
N GLY A 66 2.22 20.30 9.57
CA GLY A 66 3.29 20.49 10.55
C GLY A 66 4.31 21.54 10.10
N SER A 67 4.72 21.51 8.83
CA SER A 67 5.67 22.49 8.26
C SER A 67 5.13 23.91 8.29
N LYS A 68 3.83 24.10 8.01
CA LYS A 68 3.18 25.42 8.05
C LYS A 68 3.24 26.06 9.43
N HIS A 69 3.28 25.26 10.50
CA HIS A 69 3.37 25.73 11.88
C HIS A 69 4.80 25.77 12.43
N GLY A 70 5.81 25.38 11.64
CA GLY A 70 7.21 25.28 12.09
C GLY A 70 7.51 24.06 12.96
N GLY A 71 6.54 23.15 13.14
CA GLY A 71 6.61 22.00 14.04
C GLY A 71 5.61 22.10 15.19
N VAL A 72 5.69 21.15 16.13
CA VAL A 72 4.81 21.08 17.31
C VAL A 72 5.64 20.75 18.53
N TYR A 73 5.38 21.42 19.66
CA TYR A 73 5.97 21.06 20.93
C TYR A 73 5.26 19.87 21.57
N VAL A 74 6.03 18.87 21.95
CA VAL A 74 5.55 17.64 22.61
C VAL A 74 6.38 17.36 23.86
N PRO A 75 5.87 16.60 24.84
CA PRO A 75 6.65 16.21 26.00
C PRO A 75 7.96 15.52 25.60
N ALA A 76 9.08 15.95 26.18
CA ALA A 76 10.34 15.27 26.00
C ALA A 76 10.32 13.95 26.80
N THR A 77 10.26 12.82 26.10
CA THR A 77 10.19 11.47 26.70
C THR A 77 11.30 10.58 26.15
N LYS A 78 11.37 9.32 26.60
CA LYS A 78 12.31 8.34 26.02
C LYS A 78 11.95 7.96 24.59
N ASP A 79 10.65 7.92 24.28
CA ASP A 79 10.14 7.61 22.94
C ASP A 79 10.19 8.83 22.03
N THR A 80 10.19 10.02 22.63
CA THR A 80 10.29 11.30 21.93
C THR A 80 11.38 12.19 22.52
N PRO A 81 12.67 11.80 22.39
CA PRO A 81 13.77 12.62 22.86
C PRO A 81 13.95 13.87 22.00
N PRO A 82 14.54 14.94 22.55
CA PRO A 82 14.93 16.12 21.78
C PRO A 82 15.77 15.77 20.56
N ASN A 83 15.39 16.29 19.40
CA ASN A 83 16.06 15.96 18.14
C ASN A 83 17.43 16.67 18.06
N PRO A 84 18.57 15.94 18.01
CA PRO A 84 19.89 16.55 17.92
C PRO A 84 20.08 17.38 16.64
N ASN A 85 19.39 17.01 15.55
CA ASN A 85 19.46 17.72 14.28
C ASN A 85 18.81 19.11 14.32
N LEU A 86 18.08 19.44 15.39
CA LEU A 86 17.47 20.75 15.62
C LEU A 86 18.21 21.55 16.70
N SER A 87 19.43 21.15 17.09
CA SER A 87 20.21 21.84 18.13
C SER A 87 20.50 23.31 17.83
N HIS A 88 20.52 23.68 16.55
CA HIS A 88 20.70 25.04 16.07
C HIS A 88 19.43 25.90 16.14
N VAL A 89 18.27 25.30 16.44
CA VAL A 89 16.98 26.00 16.49
C VAL A 89 16.79 26.60 17.88
N PRO A 90 16.62 27.94 17.99
CA PRO A 90 16.28 28.58 19.25
C PRO A 90 14.98 28.00 19.82
N GLU A 91 14.89 27.89 21.14
CA GLU A 91 13.71 27.34 21.83
C GLU A 91 13.36 25.91 21.41
N ARG A 92 14.29 25.13 20.83
CA ARG A 92 14.03 23.70 20.54
C ARG A 92 13.45 22.97 21.75
N ASP A 93 14.03 23.19 22.92
CA ASP A 93 13.52 22.65 24.17
C ASP A 93 13.09 23.79 25.08
N ILE A 94 11.86 23.70 25.59
CA ILE A 94 11.27 24.69 26.48
C ILE A 94 10.75 24.04 27.74
N LYS A 95 10.61 24.84 28.80
CA LYS A 95 9.96 24.45 30.03
C LYS A 95 8.68 25.27 30.20
N THR A 96 7.55 24.59 30.39
CA THR A 96 6.28 25.28 30.67
C THR A 96 6.32 25.94 32.06
N PRO A 97 5.43 26.90 32.35
CA PRO A 97 5.29 27.45 33.71
C PRO A 97 4.97 26.39 34.78
N SER A 98 4.29 25.31 34.39
CA SER A 98 4.01 24.16 35.25
C SER A 98 5.20 23.19 35.43
N GLY A 99 6.34 23.49 34.80
CA GLY A 99 7.58 22.73 34.93
C GLY A 99 7.74 21.56 33.95
N ARG A 100 6.81 21.36 33.01
CA ARG A 100 6.90 20.29 32.01
C ARG A 100 7.97 20.63 30.96
N GLN A 101 8.83 19.67 30.65
CA GLN A 101 9.79 19.79 29.55
C GLN A 101 9.12 19.41 28.23
N LEU A 102 9.22 20.30 27.24
CA LEU A 102 8.74 20.07 25.89
C LEU A 102 9.91 20.19 24.92
N THR A 103 9.85 19.44 23.83
CA THR A 103 10.78 19.55 22.70
C THR A 103 10.04 19.78 21.40
N LEU A 104 10.65 20.55 20.51
CA LEU A 104 10.13 20.86 19.19
C LEU A 104 10.28 19.62 18.30
N MET A 105 9.14 19.09 17.87
CA MET A 105 9.06 18.04 16.88
C MET A 105 8.88 18.66 15.49
N ASN A 106 9.89 18.52 14.63
CA ASN A 106 9.77 18.94 13.24
C ASN A 106 8.93 17.92 12.43
N PRO A 107 8.37 18.32 11.28
CA PRO A 107 7.45 17.46 10.51
C PRO A 107 8.05 16.13 10.05
N ALA A 108 9.36 16.10 9.80
CA ALA A 108 10.06 14.87 9.44
C ALA A 108 10.16 13.88 10.63
N TYR A 109 10.29 14.38 11.85
CA TYR A 109 10.23 13.55 13.05
C TYR A 109 8.79 13.08 13.30
N MET A 110 7.81 13.98 13.23
CA MET A 110 6.39 13.65 13.42
C MET A 110 5.95 12.46 12.56
N ILE A 111 6.18 12.53 11.25
CA ILE A 111 5.74 11.49 10.32
C ILE A 111 6.52 10.18 10.51
N ARG A 112 7.83 10.25 10.81
CA ARG A 112 8.64 9.06 11.06
C ARG A 112 8.14 8.32 12.31
N GLN A 113 7.88 9.05 13.38
CA GLN A 113 7.38 8.45 14.61
C GLN A 113 6.00 7.80 14.37
N MET A 114 5.11 8.51 13.66
CA MET A 114 3.80 7.98 13.28
C MET A 114 3.90 6.69 12.44
N MET A 115 4.78 6.67 11.43
CA MET A 115 5.01 5.48 10.60
C MET A 115 5.60 4.30 11.40
N ASN A 116 6.44 4.57 12.39
CA ASN A 116 7.06 3.52 13.20
C ASN A 116 6.12 2.94 14.27
N GLU A 117 5.31 3.78 14.91
CA GLU A 117 4.47 3.38 16.05
C GLU A 117 3.07 2.90 15.64
N PHE A 118 2.55 3.40 14.53
CA PHE A 118 1.14 3.22 14.16
C PHE A 118 0.93 2.52 12.80
N SER A 119 1.96 1.92 12.20
CA SER A 119 1.80 1.20 10.92
C SER A 119 0.77 0.08 10.98
N GLU A 120 0.65 -0.62 12.12
CA GLU A 120 -0.36 -1.67 12.31
C GLU A 120 -1.79 -1.10 12.35
N LEU A 121 -1.97 0.06 13.00
CA LEU A 121 -3.27 0.72 13.09
C LEU A 121 -3.76 1.20 11.72
N TYR A 122 -2.84 1.70 10.87
CA TYR A 122 -3.19 2.12 9.51
C TYR A 122 -3.36 0.96 8.54
N GLY A 123 -2.88 -0.24 8.88
CA GLY A 123 -2.88 -1.41 8.00
C GLY A 123 -1.92 -1.30 6.80
N VAL A 124 -1.21 -0.17 6.67
CA VAL A 124 -0.25 0.10 5.60
C VAL A 124 1.06 0.59 6.23
N LYS A 125 2.15 -0.09 5.89
CA LYS A 125 3.49 0.30 6.33
C LYS A 125 4.06 1.35 5.38
N GLY A 126 4.22 2.57 5.89
CA GLY A 126 4.93 3.65 5.19
C GLY A 126 6.37 3.78 5.66
N ARG A 127 7.26 4.25 4.78
CA ARG A 127 8.62 4.65 5.14
C ARG A 127 9.10 5.79 4.26
N ILE A 128 9.90 6.69 4.83
CA ILE A 128 10.62 7.73 4.08
C ILE A 128 12.04 7.25 3.82
N THR A 129 12.48 7.35 2.58
CA THR A 129 13.80 6.90 2.14
C THR A 129 14.48 7.92 1.23
N SER A 130 15.81 7.87 1.12
CA SER A 130 16.61 8.75 0.26
C SER A 130 18.03 8.20 0.11
N PHE A 131 18.67 8.47 -1.03
CA PHE A 131 20.11 8.21 -1.20
C PHE A 131 21.01 9.01 -0.24
N LYS A 132 20.51 10.11 0.31
CA LYS A 132 21.21 10.96 1.29
C LYS A 132 20.34 11.13 2.54
N PRO A 133 20.18 10.07 3.36
CA PRO A 133 19.26 10.11 4.48
C PRO A 133 19.84 10.95 5.61
N LEU A 134 19.05 11.91 6.13
CA LEU A 134 19.40 12.66 7.35
C LEU A 134 19.30 11.80 8.62
N TYR A 135 18.52 10.71 8.56
CA TYR A 135 18.38 9.72 9.62
C TYR A 135 18.86 8.38 9.05
N PRO A 136 19.97 7.80 9.54
CA PRO A 136 20.61 6.65 8.88
C PRO A 136 19.69 5.45 8.58
N PRO A 137 18.71 5.09 9.45
CA PRO A 137 17.74 4.04 9.13
C PRO A 137 16.81 4.30 7.95
N ASN A 138 16.78 5.53 7.41
CA ASN A 138 16.08 5.85 6.17
C ASN A 138 16.92 5.53 4.91
N ALA A 139 18.03 4.82 5.04
CA ALA A 139 18.76 4.30 3.89
C ALA A 139 17.88 3.33 3.10
N PRO A 140 17.96 3.34 1.75
CA PRO A 140 17.09 2.52 0.93
C PRO A 140 17.51 1.05 0.93
N ASP A 141 16.52 0.17 0.88
CA ASP A 141 16.72 -1.23 0.50
C ASP A 141 16.87 -1.38 -1.02
N GLU A 142 17.08 -2.60 -1.51
CA GLU A 142 17.32 -2.83 -2.95
C GLU A 142 16.14 -2.42 -3.83
N TRP A 143 14.91 -2.66 -3.38
CA TRP A 143 13.72 -2.26 -4.12
C TRP A 143 13.59 -0.73 -4.18
N GLU A 144 13.75 -0.07 -3.03
CA GLU A 144 13.71 1.39 -2.95
C GLU A 144 14.84 2.05 -3.74
N LYS A 145 16.05 1.46 -3.79
CA LYS A 145 17.15 1.97 -4.64
C LYS A 145 16.75 1.96 -6.10
N ASN A 146 16.11 0.90 -6.57
CA ASN A 146 15.63 0.80 -7.94
C ASN A 146 14.53 1.85 -8.22
N ALA A 147 13.59 2.01 -7.29
CA ALA A 147 12.55 3.03 -7.40
C ALA A 147 13.13 4.47 -7.41
N LEU A 148 14.05 4.78 -6.49
CA LEU A 148 14.74 6.07 -6.43
C LEU A 148 15.54 6.36 -7.71
N THR A 149 16.21 5.35 -8.27
CA THR A 149 16.93 5.47 -9.55
C THR A 149 15.98 5.75 -10.71
N ALA A 150 14.78 5.15 -10.71
CA ALA A 150 13.74 5.44 -11.69
C ALA A 150 13.22 6.87 -11.54
N PHE A 151 13.08 7.36 -10.31
CA PHE A 151 12.68 8.75 -10.04
C PHE A 151 13.70 9.77 -10.55
N GLU A 152 15.01 9.49 -10.44
CA GLU A 152 16.06 10.34 -11.04
C GLU A 152 15.94 10.43 -12.57
N LYS A 153 15.32 9.44 -13.22
CA LYS A 153 15.03 9.41 -14.66
C LYS A 153 13.68 10.05 -15.02
N GLY A 154 12.96 10.62 -14.06
CA GLY A 154 11.68 11.30 -14.27
C GLY A 154 10.44 10.40 -14.14
N VAL A 155 10.60 9.13 -13.73
CA VAL A 155 9.45 8.29 -13.39
C VAL A 155 8.75 8.87 -12.17
N LYS A 156 7.40 8.94 -12.17
CA LYS A 156 6.63 9.55 -11.09
C LYS A 156 6.27 8.57 -9.97
N GLU A 157 6.12 7.30 -10.30
CA GLU A 157 5.61 6.28 -9.40
C GLU A 157 6.08 4.90 -9.87
N VAL A 158 6.43 4.03 -8.93
CA VAL A 158 6.87 2.65 -9.18
C VAL A 158 6.05 1.73 -8.31
N PHE A 159 5.58 0.62 -8.88
CA PHE A 159 4.83 -0.41 -8.18
C PHE A 159 5.43 -1.77 -8.47
N GLU A 160 5.38 -2.64 -7.48
CA GLU A 160 5.67 -4.07 -7.61
C GLU A 160 4.60 -4.86 -6.89
N PHE A 161 4.16 -5.96 -7.50
CA PHE A 161 3.23 -6.92 -6.93
C PHE A 161 3.94 -8.26 -6.89
N THR A 162 4.08 -8.83 -5.70
CA THR A 162 4.66 -10.15 -5.46
C THR A 162 3.57 -11.19 -5.26
#